data_AF-A0A2K2VE25-F1
#
_entry.id   AF-A0A2K2VE25-F1
#
_cell.length_a   1.000
_cell.length_b   1.000
_cell.length_c   1.000
_cell.angle_alpha   90.00
_cell.angle_beta   90.00
_cell.angle_gamma   90.00
#
_symmetry.space_group_name_H-M   'P 1'
#
loop_
_entity.id
_entity.type
_entity.pdbx_description
1 polymer ?
#
loop_
_entity_poly.entity_id
_entity_poly.type
_entity_poly.pdbx_seq_one_letter_code
_entity_poly.pdbx_strand_id
1 'polypeptide(L)'
;YVTSKQVIERLEPYAELAGFKLDTGVESKGSSTVGNAGAHEPIEKVDVIVNKDYLLEDGKITLNEIFDLTAKSNPTEFNMINTLINKISSIKNEKIEKLIKRIEERGICLVTDEESKSRAIINKSIVIQYRIRLKGDEKVVKEGGLWSEELLPSETLMLSALVVNESDLSKLKNLVEKNPFYLFIGGKESVGRGLAEIYLLEI
;
A
#
# COMPACT_ATOMS: atom_id res chain seq x y z
N TYR A 1 -6.48 3.79 3.90
CA TYR A 1 -5.27 3.31 3.18
C TYR A 1 -5.67 2.93 1.78
N VAL A 2 -4.90 3.30 0.76
CA VAL A 2 -5.24 3.01 -0.65
C VAL A 2 -4.26 1.97 -1.18
N THR A 3 -4.79 0.94 -1.85
CA THR A 3 -4.02 -0.05 -2.62
C THR A 3 -4.81 -0.43 -3.87
N SER A 4 -4.28 -1.34 -4.68
CA SER A 4 -4.93 -1.78 -5.90
C SER A 4 -4.88 -3.30 -6.06
N LYS A 5 -5.77 -3.85 -6.89
CA LYS A 5 -5.80 -5.29 -7.17
C LYS A 5 -4.45 -5.77 -7.71
N GLN A 6 -3.83 -5.03 -8.63
CA GLN A 6 -2.50 -5.40 -9.16
C GLN A 6 -1.41 -5.36 -8.09
N VAL A 7 -1.47 -4.43 -7.13
CA VAL A 7 -0.50 -4.39 -6.03
C VAL A 7 -0.64 -5.64 -5.17
N ILE A 8 -1.87 -6.04 -4.84
CA ILE A 8 -2.13 -7.23 -4.03
C ILE A 8 -1.73 -8.52 -4.77
N GLU A 9 -2.07 -8.64 -6.04
CA GLU A 9 -1.65 -9.78 -6.89
C GLU A 9 -0.12 -9.88 -6.97
N ARG A 10 0.59 -8.74 -7.02
CA ARG A 10 2.06 -8.74 -6.95
C ARG A 10 2.61 -9.22 -5.61
N LEU A 11 1.83 -9.19 -4.53
CA LEU A 11 2.26 -9.71 -3.23
C LEU A 11 2.14 -11.23 -3.14
N GLU A 12 1.33 -11.86 -3.99
CA GLU A 12 1.08 -13.30 -3.94
C GLU A 12 2.34 -14.15 -4.06
N PRO A 13 3.25 -13.94 -5.05
CA PRO A 13 4.47 -14.72 -5.13
C PRO A 13 5.39 -14.54 -3.91
N TYR A 14 5.39 -13.35 -3.29
CA TYR A 14 6.19 -13.11 -2.10
C TYR A 14 5.62 -13.81 -0.87
N ALA A 15 4.29 -13.88 -0.76
CA ALA A 15 3.62 -14.65 0.29
C ALA A 15 3.85 -16.17 0.11
N GLU A 16 3.77 -16.66 -1.13
CA GLU A 16 4.07 -18.05 -1.46
C GLU A 16 5.53 -18.42 -1.14
N LEU A 17 6.49 -17.57 -1.51
CA LEU A 17 7.90 -17.75 -1.17
C LEU A 17 8.14 -17.78 0.34
N ALA A 18 7.34 -17.02 1.08
CA ALA A 18 7.34 -17.02 2.52
C ALA A 18 6.59 -18.22 3.14
N GLY A 19 5.99 -19.11 2.35
CA GLY A 19 5.37 -20.33 2.85
C GLY A 19 3.94 -20.15 3.37
N PHE A 20 3.22 -19.09 2.99
CA PHE A 20 1.79 -18.97 3.29
C PHE A 20 0.96 -18.61 2.06
N LYS A 21 -0.23 -19.22 1.97
CA LYS A 21 -1.17 -18.93 0.89
C LYS A 21 -2.02 -17.73 1.28
N LEU A 22 -2.07 -16.73 0.40
CA LEU A 22 -3.08 -15.69 0.48
C LEU A 22 -4.41 -16.27 0.01
N ASP A 23 -5.47 -16.10 0.79
CA ASP A 23 -6.82 -16.44 0.33
C ASP A 23 -7.26 -15.38 -0.70
N THR A 24 -7.18 -15.75 -1.98
CA THR A 24 -7.54 -14.87 -3.11
C THR A 24 -9.05 -14.66 -3.25
N GLY A 25 -9.88 -15.36 -2.46
CA GLY A 25 -11.34 -15.27 -2.56
C GLY A 25 -11.90 -15.76 -3.91
N VAL A 26 -11.05 -16.34 -4.76
CA VAL A 26 -11.44 -16.94 -6.03
C VAL A 26 -11.77 -18.40 -5.75
N GLU A 27 -13.06 -18.74 -5.69
CA GLU A 27 -13.47 -20.10 -5.98
C GLU A 27 -12.84 -20.48 -7.31
N SER A 28 -12.02 -21.54 -7.31
CA SER A 28 -11.51 -22.16 -8.53
C SER A 28 -12.68 -22.24 -9.50
N LYS A 29 -12.63 -21.52 -10.63
CA LYS A 29 -13.65 -21.61 -11.68
C LYS A 29 -13.72 -23.06 -12.13
N GLY A 30 -14.58 -23.83 -11.47
CA GLY A 30 -15.10 -25.08 -11.98
C GLY A 30 -15.77 -24.75 -13.30
N SER A 31 -15.43 -25.55 -14.31
CA SER A 31 -15.95 -25.51 -15.67
C SER A 31 -17.40 -25.02 -15.72
N SER A 32 -17.61 -23.76 -16.12
CA SER A 32 -18.94 -23.23 -16.39
C SER A 32 -19.32 -23.62 -17.81
N THR A 33 -20.27 -24.53 -17.91
CA THR A 33 -20.98 -24.89 -19.13
C THR A 33 -21.54 -23.65 -19.83
N VAL A 34 -21.37 -23.61 -21.15
CA VAL A 34 -21.84 -22.53 -22.03
C VAL A 34 -23.36 -22.48 -21.97
N GLY A 35 -23.91 -21.41 -21.39
CA GLY A 35 -25.34 -21.11 -21.32
C GLY A 35 -25.64 -19.70 -21.84
N ASN A 36 -26.60 -19.63 -22.76
CA ASN A 36 -27.14 -18.48 -23.51
C ASN A 36 -26.82 -17.05 -23.05
N ALA A 37 -26.34 -16.26 -24.01
CA ALA A 37 -26.26 -14.80 -23.97
C ALA A 37 -27.66 -14.16 -23.99
N GLY A 38 -28.24 -13.97 -22.80
CA GLY A 38 -29.22 -12.90 -22.58
C GLY A 38 -28.51 -11.56 -22.53
N ALA A 39 -29.18 -10.49 -22.95
CA ALA A 39 -28.67 -9.13 -22.87
C ALA A 39 -28.29 -8.80 -21.42
N HIS A 40 -26.99 -8.83 -21.11
CA HIS A 40 -26.49 -8.38 -19.84
C HIS A 40 -26.70 -6.87 -19.77
N GLU A 41 -27.48 -6.42 -18.78
CA GLU A 41 -27.39 -5.05 -18.30
C GLU A 41 -25.90 -4.70 -18.12
N PRO A 42 -25.45 -3.50 -18.52
CA PRO A 42 -24.06 -3.13 -18.39
C PRO A 42 -23.67 -3.29 -16.93
N ILE A 43 -22.74 -4.21 -16.66
CA ILE A 43 -22.19 -4.41 -15.32
C ILE A 43 -21.64 -3.05 -14.90
N GLU A 44 -22.26 -2.46 -13.87
CA GLU A 44 -21.87 -1.16 -13.36
C GLU A 44 -20.38 -1.23 -12.98
N LYS A 45 -19.57 -0.41 -13.67
CA LYS A 45 -18.12 -0.45 -13.53
C LYS A 45 -17.75 0.12 -12.16
N VAL A 46 -17.25 -0.74 -11.27
CA VAL A 46 -16.77 -0.34 -9.94
C VAL A 46 -15.29 0.06 -10.03
N ASP A 47 -14.98 1.29 -9.65
CA ASP A 47 -13.61 1.81 -9.63
C ASP A 47 -12.90 1.49 -8.31
N VAL A 48 -13.63 1.50 -7.19
CA VAL A 48 -13.09 1.33 -5.85
C VAL A 48 -13.95 0.38 -5.02
N ILE A 49 -13.33 -0.59 -4.38
CA ILE A 49 -13.97 -1.42 -3.36
C ILE A 49 -13.51 -0.91 -2.00
N VAL A 50 -14.44 -0.72 -1.07
CA VAL A 50 -14.14 -0.21 0.28
C VAL A 50 -14.51 -1.24 1.33
N ASN A 51 -13.71 -1.35 2.39
CA ASN A 51 -14.03 -2.22 3.54
C ASN A 51 -14.87 -1.49 4.62
N LYS A 52 -15.08 -0.19 4.44
CA LYS A 52 -15.86 0.68 5.30
C LYS A 52 -16.68 1.63 4.46
N ASP A 53 -17.88 1.94 4.95
CA ASP A 53 -18.91 2.69 4.24
C ASP A 53 -18.68 4.21 4.27
N TYR A 54 -17.43 4.66 4.14
CA TYR A 54 -17.11 6.08 4.22
C TYR A 54 -17.70 6.83 3.03
N LEU A 55 -18.77 7.60 3.30
CA LEU A 55 -19.32 8.64 2.44
C LEU A 55 -19.65 8.18 1.01
N LEU A 56 -20.32 7.03 0.87
CA LEU A 56 -20.96 6.61 -0.37
C LEU A 56 -22.26 7.39 -0.59
N GLU A 57 -22.21 8.72 -0.66
CA GLU A 57 -23.36 9.46 -1.23
C GLU A 57 -23.42 9.08 -2.72
N ASP A 58 -24.55 8.48 -3.12
CA ASP A 58 -24.79 7.96 -4.46
C ASP A 58 -23.79 6.90 -4.96
N GLY A 59 -23.13 6.17 -4.05
CA GLY A 59 -22.18 5.12 -4.43
C GLY A 59 -20.87 5.65 -5.03
N LYS A 60 -20.48 6.89 -4.73
CA LYS A 60 -19.25 7.51 -5.22
C LYS A 60 -18.26 7.82 -4.11
N ILE A 61 -16.97 7.88 -4.45
CA ILE A 61 -15.88 8.30 -3.55
C ILE A 61 -14.93 9.26 -4.27
N THR A 62 -14.31 10.16 -3.51
CA THR A 62 -13.22 11.01 -4.00
C THR A 62 -11.91 10.58 -3.36
N LEU A 63 -10.90 10.28 -4.17
CA LEU A 63 -9.56 9.92 -3.71
C LEU A 63 -8.53 10.86 -4.31
N ASN A 64 -7.90 11.68 -3.46
CA ASN A 64 -6.79 12.55 -3.81
C ASN A 64 -7.02 13.37 -5.11
N GLU A 65 -8.10 14.17 -5.09
CA GLU A 65 -8.57 15.00 -6.22
C GLU A 65 -9.01 14.23 -7.47
N ILE A 66 -9.15 12.91 -7.39
CA ILE A 66 -9.87 12.13 -8.38
C ILE A 66 -11.29 11.97 -7.87
N PHE A 67 -12.21 12.70 -8.51
CA PHE A 67 -13.61 12.80 -8.14
C PHE A 67 -14.45 11.72 -8.82
N ASP A 68 -15.66 11.51 -8.31
CA ASP A 68 -16.70 10.68 -8.92
C ASP A 68 -16.30 9.22 -9.21
N LEU A 69 -15.41 8.63 -8.40
CA LEU A 69 -15.07 7.21 -8.54
C LEU A 69 -16.23 6.35 -8.06
N THR A 70 -16.72 5.44 -8.90
CA THR A 70 -17.79 4.50 -8.49
C THR A 70 -17.25 3.55 -7.43
N ALA A 71 -17.90 3.50 -6.28
CA ALA A 71 -17.46 2.75 -5.12
C ALA A 71 -18.52 1.79 -4.59
N LYS A 72 -18.05 0.61 -4.18
CA LYS A 72 -18.89 -0.44 -3.59
C LYS A 72 -18.28 -0.97 -2.31
N SER A 73 -19.10 -1.12 -1.28
CA SER A 73 -18.70 -1.85 -0.08
C SER A 73 -18.75 -3.36 -0.36
N ASN A 74 -17.60 -4.03 -0.22
CA ASN A 74 -17.52 -5.49 -0.32
C ASN A 74 -16.38 -6.03 0.57
N PRO A 75 -16.69 -6.44 1.82
CA PRO A 75 -15.69 -6.95 2.75
C PRO A 75 -14.94 -8.20 2.26
N THR A 76 -15.56 -9.05 1.44
CA THR A 76 -14.97 -10.32 0.97
C THR A 76 -13.76 -10.12 0.05
N GLU A 77 -13.70 -9.00 -0.67
CA GLU A 77 -12.58 -8.66 -1.55
C GLU A 77 -11.30 -8.29 -0.78
N PHE A 78 -11.37 -8.21 0.55
CA PHE A 78 -10.24 -7.91 1.42
C PHE A 78 -9.62 -9.16 2.07
N ASN A 79 -10.02 -10.39 1.71
CA ASN A 79 -9.51 -11.62 2.33
C ASN A 79 -7.96 -11.71 2.33
N MET A 80 -7.31 -11.39 1.20
CA MET A 80 -5.84 -11.36 1.11
C MET A 80 -5.22 -10.34 2.06
N ILE A 81 -5.79 -9.12 2.11
CA ILE A 81 -5.32 -8.05 2.99
C ILE A 81 -5.54 -8.42 4.46
N ASN A 82 -6.69 -8.98 4.80
CA ASN A 82 -7.02 -9.42 6.15
C ASN A 82 -6.08 -10.53 6.61
N THR A 83 -5.71 -11.45 5.71
CA THR A 83 -4.70 -12.48 5.97
C THR A 83 -3.34 -11.85 6.33
N LEU A 84 -2.90 -10.85 5.54
CA LEU A 84 -1.68 -10.11 5.81
C LEU A 84 -1.74 -9.34 7.14
N ILE A 85 -2.84 -8.66 7.42
CA ILE A 85 -3.06 -7.92 8.68
C ILE A 85 -2.99 -8.89 9.87
N ASN A 86 -3.65 -10.05 9.79
CA ASN A 86 -3.63 -11.08 10.83
C ASN A 86 -2.23 -11.65 11.05
N LYS A 87 -1.42 -11.78 9.99
CA LYS A 87 -0.03 -12.22 10.13
C LYS A 87 0.82 -11.13 10.77
N ILE A 88 0.66 -9.87 10.37
CA ILE A 88 1.35 -8.73 11.01
C ILE A 88 0.95 -8.61 12.49
N SER A 89 -0.33 -8.83 12.82
CA SER A 89 -0.83 -8.77 14.20
C SER A 89 -0.26 -9.85 15.11
N SER A 90 0.33 -10.91 14.55
CA SER A 90 1.02 -11.94 15.33
C SER A 90 2.31 -11.43 15.96
N ILE A 91 2.89 -10.35 15.43
CA ILE A 91 4.02 -9.66 16.04
C ILE A 91 3.50 -8.86 17.23
N LYS A 92 3.66 -9.41 18.43
CA LYS A 92 3.20 -8.80 19.69
C LYS A 92 4.00 -7.53 19.99
N ASN A 93 3.54 -6.39 19.47
CA ASN A 93 4.16 -5.09 19.68
C ASN A 93 3.12 -3.96 19.72
N GLU A 94 3.24 -3.08 20.73
CA GLU A 94 2.30 -1.97 20.94
C GLU A 94 2.18 -1.04 19.71
N LYS A 95 3.26 -0.82 18.94
CA LYS A 95 3.23 0.03 17.75
C LYS A 95 2.50 -0.65 16.58
N ILE A 96 2.60 -1.97 16.45
CA ILE A 96 1.80 -2.74 15.49
C ILE A 96 0.33 -2.69 15.86
N GLU A 97 -0.01 -2.87 17.14
CA GLU A 97 -1.39 -2.77 17.61
C GLU A 97 -1.98 -1.39 17.28
N LYS A 98 -1.21 -0.32 17.48
CA LYS A 98 -1.60 1.04 17.08
C LYS A 98 -1.74 1.20 15.56
N LEU A 99 -0.86 0.59 14.77
CA LEU A 99 -0.94 0.61 13.31
C LEU A 99 -2.21 -0.10 12.82
N ILE A 100 -2.49 -1.30 13.32
CA ILE A 100 -3.67 -2.09 12.97
C ILE A 100 -4.93 -1.32 13.35
N LYS A 101 -5.00 -0.80 14.58
CA LYS A 101 -6.12 0.03 15.02
C LYS A 101 -6.34 1.22 14.09
N ARG A 102 -5.27 1.88 13.63
CA ARG A 102 -5.37 2.98 12.67
C ARG A 102 -5.86 2.53 11.29
N ILE A 103 -5.43 1.36 10.80
CA ILE A 103 -5.92 0.78 9.54
C ILE A 103 -7.40 0.47 9.66
N GLU A 104 -7.83 -0.15 10.76
CA GLU A 104 -9.23 -0.42 11.06
C GLU A 104 -10.00 0.89 11.12
N GLU A 105 -9.58 1.86 11.92
CA GLU A 105 -10.19 3.19 12.05
C GLU A 105 -10.30 3.89 10.70
N ARG A 106 -9.25 3.95 9.87
CA ARG A 106 -9.27 4.68 8.58
C ARG A 106 -9.89 3.92 7.43
N GLY A 107 -10.00 2.60 7.50
CA GLY A 107 -10.42 1.76 6.40
C GLY A 107 -9.39 1.65 5.26
N ILE A 108 -9.74 0.80 4.30
CA ILE A 108 -8.93 0.44 3.13
C ILE A 108 -9.79 0.61 1.88
N CYS A 109 -9.21 1.26 0.87
CA CYS A 109 -9.79 1.42 -0.46
C CYS A 109 -8.95 0.59 -1.44
N LEU A 110 -9.60 -0.36 -2.11
CA LEU A 110 -9.04 -1.24 -3.12
C LEU A 110 -9.45 -0.75 -4.50
N VAL A 111 -8.52 -0.19 -5.26
CA VAL A 111 -8.76 0.30 -6.62
C VAL A 111 -8.72 -0.88 -7.60
N THR A 112 -9.70 -0.99 -8.49
CA THR A 112 -9.85 -2.13 -9.43
C THR A 112 -8.87 -2.10 -10.61
N ASP A 113 -8.01 -1.08 -10.69
CA ASP A 113 -6.93 -0.88 -11.68
C ASP A 113 -7.33 -0.70 -13.15
N GLU A 114 -8.62 -0.70 -13.43
CA GLU A 114 -9.17 -0.26 -14.69
C GLU A 114 -8.67 1.15 -15.06
N GLU A 115 -8.26 1.34 -16.32
CA GLU A 115 -7.83 2.64 -16.87
C GLU A 115 -6.67 3.32 -16.11
N SER A 116 -5.79 2.54 -15.45
CA SER A 116 -4.64 3.08 -14.69
C SER A 116 -5.02 4.02 -13.54
N LYS A 117 -6.24 3.89 -12.99
CA LYS A 117 -6.73 4.76 -11.90
C LYS A 117 -5.85 4.73 -10.66
N SER A 118 -5.36 3.57 -10.23
CA SER A 118 -4.46 3.51 -9.06
C SER A 118 -3.17 4.31 -9.28
N ARG A 119 -2.59 4.22 -10.49
CA ARG A 119 -1.38 4.95 -10.84
C ARG A 119 -1.64 6.45 -10.82
N ALA A 120 -2.80 6.89 -11.30
CA ALA A 120 -3.19 8.30 -11.23
C ALA A 120 -3.31 8.77 -9.75
N ILE A 121 -3.96 7.97 -8.90
CA ILE A 121 -4.09 8.27 -7.46
C ILE A 121 -2.72 8.34 -6.78
N ILE A 122 -1.86 7.34 -7.02
CA ILE A 122 -0.51 7.26 -6.45
C ILE A 122 0.34 8.44 -6.91
N ASN A 123 0.39 8.73 -8.21
CA ASN A 123 1.19 9.84 -8.75
C ASN A 123 0.77 11.19 -8.17
N LYS A 124 -0.54 11.42 -8.00
CA LYS A 124 -1.04 12.62 -7.33
C LYS A 124 -0.74 12.63 -5.82
N SER A 125 -0.47 11.47 -5.22
CA SER A 125 -0.24 11.35 -3.77
C SER A 125 1.22 11.61 -3.39
N ILE A 126 2.14 11.57 -4.36
CA ILE A 126 3.56 11.89 -4.14
C ILE A 126 3.71 13.37 -3.79
N VAL A 127 4.54 13.66 -2.79
CA VAL A 127 4.83 15.04 -2.38
C VAL A 127 5.93 15.60 -3.28
N ILE A 128 5.61 16.63 -4.05
CA ILE A 128 6.58 17.38 -4.84
C ILE A 128 7.03 18.60 -4.05
N GLN A 129 8.30 18.63 -3.64
CA GLN A 129 8.90 19.72 -2.88
C GLN A 129 9.88 20.51 -3.74
N TYR A 130 9.59 21.78 -3.98
CA TYR A 130 10.56 22.71 -4.56
C TYR A 130 11.57 23.16 -3.52
N ARG A 131 12.85 23.20 -3.92
CA ARG A 131 13.96 23.59 -3.07
C ARG A 131 14.82 24.63 -3.75
N ILE A 132 15.34 25.53 -2.93
CA ILE A 132 16.25 26.57 -3.36
C ILE A 132 17.56 26.52 -2.59
N ARG A 133 18.64 26.93 -3.25
CA ARG A 133 19.91 27.27 -2.62
C ARG A 133 20.10 28.78 -2.69
N LEU A 134 20.19 29.41 -1.53
CA LEU A 134 20.47 30.84 -1.43
C LEU A 134 21.97 31.11 -1.49
N LYS A 135 22.35 32.28 -2.02
CA LYS A 135 23.63 32.92 -1.72
C LYS A 135 23.54 33.51 -0.32
N GLY A 136 24.48 33.16 0.56
CA GLY A 136 24.43 33.50 1.99
C GLY A 136 24.24 34.99 2.26
N ASP A 137 25.12 35.82 1.69
CA ASP A 137 25.17 37.25 1.99
C ASP A 137 24.07 38.05 1.27
N GLU A 138 23.75 37.67 0.03
CA GLU A 138 22.79 38.40 -0.81
C GLU A 138 21.33 38.02 -0.53
N LYS A 139 21.07 36.90 0.16
CA LYS A 139 19.72 36.32 0.37
C LYS A 139 18.90 36.11 -0.90
N VAL A 140 19.56 35.99 -2.05
CA VAL A 140 18.94 35.66 -3.34
C VAL A 140 19.24 34.22 -3.74
N VAL A 141 18.40 33.64 -4.58
CA VAL A 141 18.61 32.29 -5.12
C VAL A 141 19.88 32.28 -5.99
N LYS A 142 20.77 31.31 -5.74
CA LYS A 142 21.95 31.08 -6.57
C LYS A 142 21.49 30.60 -7.95
N GLU A 143 22.15 31.06 -9.01
CA GLU A 143 21.94 30.52 -10.36
C GLU A 143 22.11 28.98 -10.38
N GLY A 144 21.17 28.28 -11.02
CA GLY A 144 21.08 26.81 -11.00
C GLY A 144 20.66 26.21 -9.65
N GLY A 145 20.31 27.05 -8.67
CA GLY A 145 19.99 26.65 -7.30
C GLY A 145 18.51 26.39 -7.06
N LEU A 146 17.67 26.20 -8.07
CA LEU A 146 16.26 25.82 -7.94
C LEU A 146 16.06 24.43 -8.53
N TRP A 147 15.43 23.53 -7.77
CA TRP A 147 15.08 22.19 -8.24
C TRP A 147 13.83 21.67 -7.51
N SER A 148 13.24 20.58 -8.01
CA SER A 148 12.19 19.83 -7.33
C SER A 148 12.71 18.48 -6.84
N GLU A 149 12.11 17.98 -5.77
CA GLU A 149 12.34 16.64 -5.22
C GLU A 149 10.98 15.95 -5.04
N GLU A 150 10.90 14.66 -5.39
CA GLU A 150 9.74 13.82 -5.12
C GLU A 150 9.97 13.04 -3.83
N LEU A 151 8.96 13.03 -2.95
CA LEU A 151 9.02 12.38 -1.65
C LEU A 151 7.81 11.47 -1.47
N LEU A 152 8.07 10.25 -1.01
CA LEU A 152 7.01 9.36 -0.56
C LEU A 152 6.36 9.95 0.70
N PRO A 153 5.01 10.02 0.78
CA PRO A 153 4.34 10.50 1.97
C PRO A 153 4.68 9.67 3.21
N SER A 154 4.72 10.34 4.36
CA SER A 154 4.72 9.66 5.67
C SER A 154 3.49 8.77 5.80
N GLU A 155 3.61 7.70 6.59
CA GLU A 155 2.55 6.70 6.78
C GLU A 155 2.28 5.80 5.56
N THR A 156 3.14 5.84 4.53
CA THR A 156 3.12 4.83 3.47
C THR A 156 3.59 3.48 4.02
N LEU A 157 2.78 2.44 3.82
CA LEU A 157 3.15 1.07 4.17
C LEU A 157 3.81 0.40 2.96
N MET A 158 4.98 -0.18 3.18
CA MET A 158 5.73 -0.92 2.17
C MET A 158 5.96 -2.33 2.68
N LEU A 159 5.86 -3.31 1.77
CA LEU A 159 6.17 -4.69 2.03
C LEU A 159 7.31 -5.13 1.12
N SER A 160 8.23 -5.93 1.66
CA SER A 160 9.33 -6.51 0.92
C SER A 160 9.62 -7.91 1.46
N ALA A 161 10.00 -8.83 0.58
CA ALA A 161 10.52 -10.14 0.96
C ALA A 161 12.04 -10.08 1.01
N LEU A 162 12.60 -10.54 2.12
CA LEU A 162 14.04 -10.72 2.29
C LEU A 162 14.37 -12.20 2.19
N VAL A 163 14.97 -12.61 1.07
CA VAL A 163 15.42 -13.99 0.85
C VAL A 163 16.88 -14.09 1.26
N VAL A 164 17.20 -15.06 2.13
CA VAL A 164 18.56 -15.32 2.60
C VAL A 164 18.94 -16.78 2.42
N ASN A 165 20.25 -17.02 2.34
CA ASN A 165 20.79 -18.37 2.45
C ASN A 165 20.72 -18.85 3.91
N GLU A 166 20.67 -20.17 4.10
CA GLU A 166 20.63 -20.80 5.43
C GLU A 166 21.79 -20.34 6.35
N SER A 167 22.97 -20.11 5.76
CA SER A 167 24.16 -19.61 6.48
C SER A 167 23.95 -18.25 7.16
N ASP A 168 23.06 -17.41 6.63
CA ASP A 168 22.80 -16.06 7.13
C ASP A 168 21.53 -15.96 8.00
N LEU A 169 20.79 -17.06 8.17
CA LEU A 169 19.55 -17.09 8.95
C LEU A 169 19.76 -16.66 10.42
N SER A 170 20.90 -17.03 11.00
CA SER A 170 21.26 -16.62 12.37
C SER A 170 21.39 -15.10 12.53
N LYS A 171 21.88 -14.39 11.50
CA LYS A 171 21.99 -12.92 11.51
C LYS A 171 20.61 -12.27 11.47
N LEU A 172 19.66 -12.89 10.75
CA LEU A 172 18.29 -12.39 10.69
C LEU A 172 17.52 -12.57 11.98
N LYS A 173 17.68 -13.70 12.67
CA LYS A 173 17.03 -13.92 13.98
C LYS A 173 17.38 -12.81 14.97
N ASN A 174 18.65 -12.41 15.02
CA ASN A 174 19.09 -11.27 15.84
C ASN A 174 18.47 -9.93 15.44
N LEU A 175 18.05 -9.75 14.18
CA LEU A 175 17.34 -8.54 13.73
C LEU A 175 15.84 -8.62 14.04
N VAL A 176 15.23 -9.79 13.91
CA VAL A 176 13.82 -10.04 14.27
C VAL A 176 13.61 -9.79 15.77
N GLU A 177 14.54 -10.22 16.62
CA GLU A 177 14.52 -9.93 18.06
C GLU A 177 14.56 -8.44 18.39
N LYS A 178 15.07 -7.61 17.47
CA LYS A 178 15.14 -6.14 17.61
C LYS A 178 13.92 -5.43 17.05
N ASN A 179 12.87 -6.15 16.67
CA ASN A 179 11.67 -5.53 16.14
C ASN A 179 10.93 -4.64 17.16
N PRO A 180 10.39 -3.49 16.74
CA PRO A 180 10.75 -2.76 15.52
C PRO A 180 12.12 -2.10 15.66
N PHE A 181 12.81 -1.97 14.53
CA PHE A 181 14.01 -1.13 14.43
C PHE A 181 13.81 -0.04 13.38
N TYR A 182 14.70 0.96 13.42
CA TYR A 182 14.62 2.13 12.55
C TYR A 182 15.78 2.16 11.56
N LEU A 183 15.48 2.50 10.32
CA LEU A 183 16.47 2.65 9.25
C LEU A 183 16.20 3.92 8.46
N PHE A 184 17.25 4.64 8.09
CA PHE A 184 17.16 5.67 7.05
C PHE A 184 17.26 5.01 5.68
N ILE A 185 16.20 5.12 4.89
CA ILE A 185 16.10 4.60 3.53
C ILE A 185 16.16 5.78 2.55
N GLY A 186 17.05 5.69 1.57
CA GLY A 186 17.25 6.72 0.56
C GLY A 186 18.22 7.82 1.00
N GLY A 187 18.09 9.00 0.38
CA GLY A 187 18.95 10.15 0.66
C GLY A 187 18.29 11.19 1.58
N LYS A 188 18.98 12.32 1.77
CA LYS A 188 18.46 13.51 2.48
C LYS A 188 18.21 13.27 3.98
N GLU A 189 18.94 12.33 4.59
CA GLU A 189 18.94 12.08 6.04
C GLU A 189 19.22 13.34 6.86
N SER A 190 20.16 14.18 6.42
CA SER A 190 20.55 15.42 7.13
C SER A 190 19.43 16.46 7.25
N VAL A 191 18.35 16.32 6.48
CA VAL A 191 17.13 17.15 6.57
C VAL A 191 15.93 16.35 7.09
N GLY A 192 16.19 15.23 7.75
CA GLY A 192 15.19 14.40 8.42
C GLY A 192 14.28 13.62 7.46
N ARG A 193 14.80 13.20 6.29
CA ARG A 193 14.05 12.37 5.33
C ARG A 193 14.53 10.93 5.35
N GLY A 194 13.62 10.01 5.06
CA GLY A 194 13.93 8.59 4.89
C GLY A 194 13.84 7.72 6.15
N LEU A 195 13.52 8.28 7.32
CA LEU A 195 13.35 7.47 8.54
C LEU A 195 12.14 6.53 8.39
N ALA A 196 12.40 5.23 8.39
CA ALA A 196 11.41 4.18 8.29
C ALA A 196 11.44 3.30 9.54
N GLU A 197 10.26 2.90 10.01
CA GLU A 197 10.07 1.89 11.04
C GLU A 197 9.93 0.53 10.37
N ILE A 198 10.80 -0.42 10.72
CA ILE A 198 10.91 -1.72 10.07
C ILE A 198 10.46 -2.82 11.02
N TYR A 199 9.63 -3.71 10.48
CA TYR A 199 9.19 -4.94 11.11
C TYR A 199 9.61 -6.10 10.24
N LEU A 200 10.41 -7.01 10.79
CA LEU A 200 10.79 -8.25 10.12
C LEU A 200 9.94 -9.40 10.65
N LEU A 201 9.16 -9.99 9.77
CA LEU A 201 8.40 -11.18 10.10
C LEU A 201 9.18 -12.41 9.61
N GLU A 202 9.58 -13.28 10.54
CA GLU A 202 10.02 -14.63 10.18
C GLU A 202 8.76 -15.44 9.82
N ILE A 203 8.77 -16.07 8.65
CA ILE A 203 7.63 -16.81 8.11
C ILE A 203 8.02 -18.27 7.96
#